data_AF-A0A7S1BAD2-F1
#
_entry.id   AF-A0A7S1BAD2-F1
#
_cell.length_a   1.000
_cell.length_b   1.000
_cell.length_c   1.000
_cell.angle_alpha   90.00
_cell.angle_beta   90.00
_cell.angle_gamma   90.00
#
_symmetry.space_group_name_H-M   'P 1'
#
loop_
_entity.id
_entity.type
_entity.pdbx_description
1 polymer ?
#
loop_
_entity_poly.entity_id
_entity_poly.type
_entity_poly.pdbx_seq_one_letter_code
_entity_poly.pdbx_strand_id
1 'polypeptide(L)'
;MAQNGSSAPGVKQTTQIETSIMSVCPTIPSSSGNVATPTTVCAEMTRETKIQRMTEACRTILECIGEDPDREGLVKTPHRWAEALMFFSSGYEKKLEDVTNNAVFSEPHLYTNIYL
;
A
#
# COMPACT_ATOMS: atom_id res chain seq x y z
N MET A 1 10.92 -1.90 63.07
CA MET A 1 11.14 -0.83 62.09
C MET A 1 11.04 -1.46 60.70
N ALA A 2 10.15 -0.92 59.88
CA ALA A 2 9.59 -1.54 58.68
C ALA A 2 10.57 -1.63 57.50
N GLN A 3 10.39 -2.65 56.67
CA GLN A 3 11.04 -2.79 55.36
C GLN A 3 10.32 -1.93 54.32
N ASN A 4 11.06 -1.19 53.49
CA ASN A 4 10.55 -0.51 52.30
C ASN A 4 11.35 -0.91 51.06
N GLY A 5 10.79 -1.87 50.31
CA GLY A 5 10.29 -1.65 48.95
C GLY A 5 11.25 -1.12 47.87
N SER A 6 11.58 -2.00 46.93
CA SER A 6 12.18 -1.69 45.63
C SER A 6 11.26 -0.82 44.77
N SER A 7 11.82 0.10 43.96
CA SER A 7 11.10 0.71 42.85
C SER A 7 12.02 0.84 41.65
N ALA A 8 11.82 -0.04 40.66
CA ALA A 8 12.48 -0.04 39.37
C ALA A 8 11.82 1.00 38.44
N PRO A 9 12.55 1.59 37.48
CA PRO A 9 11.99 2.60 36.59
C PRO A 9 11.21 1.97 35.42
N GLY A 10 9.92 2.31 35.36
CA GLY A 10 9.15 2.65 34.15
C GLY A 10 9.21 1.73 32.93
N VAL A 11 8.32 0.73 32.90
CA VAL A 11 7.90 0.02 31.68
C VAL A 11 7.17 1.02 30.76
N LYS A 12 7.72 1.29 29.57
CA LYS A 12 7.00 2.05 28.54
C LYS A 12 5.88 1.20 27.96
N GLN A 13 4.70 1.80 27.93
CA GLN A 13 3.42 1.20 27.63
C GLN A 13 3.34 0.84 26.13
N THR A 14 3.43 -0.45 25.82
CA THR A 14 3.15 -1.00 24.48
C THR A 14 1.66 -0.83 24.20
N THR A 15 1.31 0.17 23.41
CA THR A 15 -0.04 0.36 22.88
C THR A 15 -0.37 -0.74 21.89
N GLN A 16 -1.56 -1.30 22.09
CA GLN A 16 -2.13 -2.47 21.43
C GLN A 16 -2.16 -2.36 19.91
N ILE A 17 -1.59 -3.35 19.23
CA ILE A 17 -1.87 -3.64 17.81
C ILE A 17 -2.43 -5.06 17.76
N GLU A 18 -3.61 -5.24 18.34
CA GLU A 18 -4.46 -6.38 17.98
C GLU A 18 -5.46 -5.87 16.95
N THR A 19 -5.24 -6.21 15.69
CA THR A 19 -6.29 -6.13 14.67
C THR A 19 -6.24 -7.36 13.79
N SER A 20 -6.99 -8.37 14.26
CA SER A 20 -7.96 -9.12 13.47
C SER A 20 -7.50 -9.56 12.08
N ILE A 21 -6.75 -10.66 12.05
CA ILE A 21 -6.64 -11.53 10.87
C ILE A 21 -7.95 -12.31 10.69
N MET A 22 -8.98 -11.66 10.14
CA MET A 22 -10.25 -12.35 9.86
C MET A 22 -10.58 -12.28 8.37
N SER A 23 -10.18 -13.37 7.69
CA SER A 23 -11.01 -14.16 6.78
C SER A 23 -12.07 -13.39 5.98
N VAL A 24 -11.84 -13.22 4.67
CA VAL A 24 -12.94 -13.12 3.71
C VAL A 24 -12.58 -13.90 2.44
N CYS A 25 -13.22 -15.06 2.26
CA CYS A 25 -13.32 -15.72 0.96
C CYS A 25 -14.10 -14.81 -0.01
N PRO A 26 -13.74 -14.73 -1.30
CA PRO A 26 -14.48 -13.87 -2.23
C PRO A 26 -15.85 -14.48 -2.54
N THR A 27 -16.90 -13.88 -1.98
CA THR A 27 -18.29 -14.14 -2.36
C THR A 27 -18.64 -13.29 -3.60
N ILE A 28 -19.16 -13.93 -4.64
CA ILE A 28 -19.70 -13.29 -5.85
C ILE A 28 -20.94 -12.46 -5.45
N PRO A 29 -21.09 -11.19 -5.86
CA PRO A 29 -22.23 -10.38 -5.45
C PRO A 29 -23.48 -10.77 -6.24
N SER A 30 -24.43 -11.41 -5.58
CA SER A 30 -25.81 -11.51 -6.02
C SER A 30 -26.58 -10.23 -5.65
N SER A 31 -27.40 -9.80 -6.60
CA SER A 31 -28.16 -8.56 -6.67
C SER A 31 -29.12 -8.29 -5.51
N SER A 32 -29.30 -7.00 -5.23
CA SER A 32 -30.41 -6.35 -4.51
C SER A 32 -30.42 -6.42 -2.99
N GLY A 33 -29.99 -5.32 -2.38
CA GLY A 33 -30.19 -4.97 -0.97
C GLY A 33 -29.11 -4.02 -0.52
N ASN A 34 -29.48 -2.86 0.04
CA ASN A 34 -28.55 -1.80 0.49
C ASN A 34 -27.39 -2.38 1.32
N VAL A 35 -26.21 -2.49 0.69
CA VAL A 35 -24.98 -2.82 1.39
C VAL A 35 -24.61 -1.58 2.17
N ALA A 36 -24.86 -1.63 3.48
CA ALA A 36 -24.16 -0.77 4.41
C ALA A 36 -22.67 -1.09 4.26
N THR A 37 -21.99 -0.31 3.43
CA THR A 37 -20.54 -0.22 3.49
C THR A 37 -20.18 0.14 4.93
N PRO A 38 -19.27 -0.56 5.62
CA PRO A 38 -18.61 0.02 6.77
C PRO A 38 -17.82 1.23 6.23
N THR A 39 -18.48 2.38 6.20
CA THR A 39 -17.92 3.67 5.85
C THR A 39 -17.06 4.11 7.03
N THR A 40 -15.92 3.46 7.22
CA THR A 40 -14.81 4.04 7.98
C THR A 40 -13.96 4.79 6.96
N VAL A 41 -14.36 6.05 6.73
CA VAL A 41 -13.57 7.17 6.20
C VAL A 41 -12.27 6.79 5.47
N CYS A 42 -12.32 6.88 4.15
CA CYS A 42 -11.14 6.98 3.29
C CYS A 42 -10.44 8.32 3.56
N ALA A 43 -9.64 8.40 4.63
CA ALA A 43 -8.70 9.50 4.77
C ALA A 43 -7.72 9.41 3.59
N GLU A 44 -7.69 10.43 2.74
CA GLU A 44 -6.67 10.53 1.68
C GLU A 44 -5.30 10.57 2.33
N MET A 45 -4.61 9.42 2.29
CA MET A 45 -3.30 9.26 2.91
C MET A 45 -2.24 9.77 1.93
N THR A 46 -1.38 10.69 2.38
CA THR A 46 -0.31 11.25 1.53
C THR A 46 0.68 10.18 1.10
N ARG A 47 1.38 10.41 -0.02
CA ARG A 47 2.38 9.48 -0.56
C ARG A 47 3.47 9.16 0.46
N GLU A 48 3.91 10.16 1.20
CA GLU A 48 4.95 10.04 2.23
C GLU A 48 4.48 9.13 3.36
N THR A 49 3.23 9.29 3.81
CA THR A 49 2.63 8.46 4.85
C THR A 49 2.45 7.01 4.37
N LYS A 50 2.06 6.81 3.11
CA LYS A 50 2.02 5.47 2.48
C LYS A 50 3.39 4.81 2.50
N ILE A 51 4.44 5.53 2.08
CA ILE A 51 5.82 5.02 2.07
C ILE A 51 6.28 4.66 3.48
N GLN A 52 5.99 5.49 4.49
CA GLN A 52 6.34 5.21 5.89
C GLN A 52 5.70 3.90 6.38
N ARG A 53 4.38 3.75 6.20
CA ARG A 53 3.66 2.53 6.61
C ARG A 53 4.16 1.27 5.89
N MET A 54 4.46 1.38 4.59
CA MET A 54 5.03 0.28 3.82
C MET A 54 6.44 -0.07 4.27
N THR A 55 7.25 0.94 4.63
CA THR A 55 8.61 0.76 5.17
C THR A 55 8.56 -0.02 6.50
N GLU A 56 7.64 0.36 7.39
CA GLU A 56 7.43 -0.36 8.67
C GLU A 56 6.99 -1.80 8.44
N ALA A 57 6.02 -2.04 7.55
CA ALA A 57 5.59 -3.38 7.20
C ALA A 57 6.73 -4.23 6.62
N CYS A 58 7.59 -3.64 5.79
CA CYS A 58 8.74 -4.32 5.23
C CYS A 58 9.76 -4.74 6.31
N ARG A 59 9.98 -3.92 7.34
CA ARG A 59 10.80 -4.31 8.49
C ARG A 59 10.25 -5.56 9.18
N THR A 60 8.95 -5.57 9.46
CA THR A 60 8.29 -6.74 10.05
C THR A 60 8.45 -7.99 9.17
N ILE A 61 8.33 -7.85 7.85
CA ILE A 61 8.54 -8.98 6.92
C ILE A 61 9.97 -9.52 7.01
N LEU A 62 10.98 -8.63 7.06
CA LEU A 62 12.39 -9.04 7.19
C LEU A 62 12.65 -9.78 8.51
N GLU A 63 12.11 -9.27 9.62
CA GLU A 63 12.18 -9.91 10.93
C GLU A 63 11.52 -11.31 10.91
N CYS A 64 10.36 -11.46 10.26
CA CYS A 64 9.69 -12.75 10.13
C CYS A 64 10.50 -13.79 9.34
N ILE A 65 11.39 -13.36 8.44
CA ILE A 65 12.26 -14.23 7.66
C ILE A 65 13.54 -14.60 8.46
N GLY A 66 13.81 -13.92 9.57
CA GLY A 66 15.02 -14.08 10.37
C GLY A 66 16.18 -13.20 9.92
N GLU A 67 15.92 -12.16 9.13
CA GLU A 67 16.90 -11.15 8.74
C GLU A 67 16.99 -10.03 9.80
N ASP A 68 18.13 -9.36 9.86
CA ASP A 68 18.34 -8.19 10.72
C ASP A 68 18.12 -6.89 9.91
N PRO A 69 17.03 -6.13 10.16
CA PRO A 69 16.72 -4.90 9.42
C PRO A 69 17.71 -3.75 9.71
N ASP A 70 18.47 -3.80 10.82
CA ASP A 70 19.43 -2.77 11.21
C ASP A 70 20.86 -3.05 10.70
N ARG A 71 21.05 -4.18 10.00
CA ARG A 71 22.31 -4.51 9.32
C ARG A 71 22.64 -3.47 8.25
N GLU A 72 23.92 -3.06 8.15
CA GLU A 72 24.40 -1.99 7.23
C GLU A 72 23.84 -2.09 5.80
N GLY A 73 23.77 -3.30 5.24
CA GLY A 73 23.24 -3.54 3.89
C GLY A 73 21.71 -3.52 3.75
N LEU A 74 20.97 -3.59 4.86
CA LEU A 74 19.51 -3.64 4.91
C LEU A 74 18.85 -2.37 5.45
N VAL A 75 19.57 -1.48 6.14
CA VAL A 75 18.99 -0.25 6.73
C VAL A 75 18.15 0.55 5.72
N LYS A 76 18.57 0.63 4.46
CA LYS A 76 17.86 1.36 3.38
C LYS A 76 16.89 0.49 2.59
N THR A 77 16.92 -0.83 2.75
CA THR A 77 16.11 -1.77 1.97
C THR A 77 14.61 -1.58 2.18
N PRO A 78 14.08 -1.46 3.41
CA PRO A 78 12.65 -1.22 3.64
C PRO A 78 12.11 0.01 2.91
N HIS A 79 12.87 1.11 2.91
CA HIS A 79 12.46 2.35 2.24
C HIS A 79 12.48 2.21 0.72
N ARG A 80 13.57 1.67 0.16
CA ARG A 80 13.70 1.41 -1.28
C ARG A 80 12.62 0.46 -1.80
N TRP A 81 12.27 -0.55 -1.00
CA TRP A 81 11.21 -1.48 -1.32
C TRP A 81 9.84 -0.80 -1.38
N ALA A 82 9.54 0.06 -0.41
CA ALA A 82 8.29 0.84 -0.41
C ALA A 82 8.17 1.76 -1.63
N GLU A 83 9.25 2.47 -1.99
CA GLU A 83 9.29 3.31 -3.20
C GLU A 83 9.12 2.51 -4.48
N ALA A 84 9.81 1.37 -4.60
CA ALA A 84 9.72 0.49 -5.75
C ALA A 84 8.29 -0.06 -5.92
N LEU A 85 7.65 -0.49 -4.83
CA LEU A 85 6.27 -0.97 -4.89
C LEU A 85 5.29 0.14 -5.29
N MET A 86 5.45 1.35 -4.76
CA MET A 86 4.63 2.49 -5.16
C MET A 86 4.79 2.81 -6.65
N PHE A 87 6.01 2.68 -7.18
CA PHE A 87 6.26 2.86 -8.60
C PHE A 87 5.60 1.76 -9.44
N PHE A 88 5.75 0.49 -9.05
CA PHE A 88 5.17 -0.65 -9.78
C PHE A 88 3.64 -0.64 -9.78
N SER A 89 3.00 -0.15 -8.72
CA SER A 89 1.54 -0.04 -8.63
C SER A 89 0.97 1.29 -9.12
N SER A 90 1.82 2.25 -9.55
CA SER A 90 1.39 3.57 -10.00
C SER A 90 0.42 3.55 -11.19
N GLY A 91 0.36 2.45 -11.94
CA GLY A 91 -0.58 2.28 -13.05
C GLY A 91 -2.05 2.31 -12.63
N TYR A 92 -2.39 1.93 -11.40
CA TYR A 92 -3.77 1.95 -10.92
C TYR A 92 -4.33 3.36 -10.74
N GLU A 93 -3.46 4.35 -10.51
CA GLU A 93 -3.85 5.75 -10.34
C GLU A 93 -3.83 6.53 -11.67
N LYS A 94 -3.36 5.93 -12.78
CA LYS A 94 -3.26 6.58 -14.09
C LYS A 94 -4.54 6.41 -14.91
N LYS A 95 -5.00 7.50 -15.56
CA LYS A 95 -6.11 7.48 -16.50
C LYS A 95 -5.61 7.34 -17.94
N LEU A 96 -6.37 6.61 -18.77
CA LEU A 96 -6.01 6.37 -20.18
C LEU A 96 -5.98 7.66 -21.00
N GLU A 97 -6.85 8.61 -20.67
CA GLU A 97 -6.93 9.94 -21.28
C GLU A 97 -5.60 10.69 -21.16
N ASP A 98 -5.00 10.66 -19.97
CA ASP A 98 -3.71 11.31 -19.69
C ASP A 98 -2.55 10.64 -20.43
N VAL A 99 -2.61 9.32 -20.62
CA VAL A 99 -1.56 8.56 -21.30
C VAL A 99 -1.64 8.72 -22.82
N THR A 100 -2.85 8.75 -23.38
CA THR A 100 -3.07 8.79 -24.84
C THR A 100 -2.97 10.20 -25.38
N ASN A 101 -3.28 11.22 -24.58
CA ASN A 101 -3.18 12.65 -24.93
C ASN A 101 -3.72 12.97 -26.34
N ASN A 102 -4.85 12.35 -26.72
CA ASN A 102 -5.46 12.47 -28.05
C ASN A 102 -4.47 12.26 -29.22
N ALA A 103 -3.46 11.40 -29.06
CA ALA A 103 -2.52 11.00 -30.09
C ALA A 103 -3.20 10.07 -31.12
N VAL A 104 -4.22 10.60 -31.80
CA VAL A 104 -4.93 9.93 -32.88
C VAL A 104 -4.25 10.34 -34.18
N PHE A 105 -3.57 9.39 -34.81
CA PHE A 105 -2.99 9.58 -36.14
C PHE A 105 -4.08 9.44 -37.19
N SER A 106 -4.25 10.46 -38.02
CA SER A 106 -5.12 10.40 -39.20
C SER A 106 -4.26 10.02 -40.40
N GLU A 107 -4.25 8.74 -40.78
CA GLU A 107 -3.62 8.31 -42.02
C GLU A 107 -4.62 8.42 -43.19
N PRO A 108 -4.31 9.19 -44.25
CA PRO A 108 -5.11 9.15 -45.46
C PRO A 108 -4.92 7.79 -46.12
N HIS A 109 -5.95 6.95 -46.06
CA HIS A 109 -6.03 5.73 -46.87
C HIS A 109 -6.22 6.13 -48.34
N LEU A 110 -5.12 6.37 -49.06
CA LEU A 110 -5.11 6.69 -50.49
C LEU A 110 -5.42 5.44 -51.33
N TYR A 111 -6.64 4.93 -51.22
CA TYR A 111 -7.26 4.04 -52.20
C TYR A 111 -8.63 4.60 -52.65
N THR A 112 -8.73 5.92 -52.78
CA THR A 112 -9.75 6.50 -53.65
C THR A 112 -9.27 6.39 -55.09
N ASN A 113 -9.67 5.28 -55.71
CA ASN A 113 -9.90 5.10 -57.15
C ASN A 113 -8.69 4.93 -58.08
N ILE A 114 -8.30 3.67 -58.29
CA ILE A 114 -7.42 3.23 -59.39
C ILE A 114 -8.21 2.57 -60.56
N TYR A 115 -9.55 2.68 -60.59
CA TYR A 115 -10.39 1.98 -61.58
C TYR A 115 -11.65 2.74 -62.05
N LEU A 116 -11.65 4.07 -62.17
CA LEU A 116 -12.71 4.83 -62.88
C LEU A 116 -12.12 6.00 -63.67
#